data_AF-H2AVP8-F1
#
_entry.id   AF-H2AVP8-F1
#
_cell.length_a   1.000
_cell.length_b   1.000
_cell.length_c   1.000
_cell.angle_alpha   90.00
_cell.angle_beta   90.00
_cell.angle_gamma   90.00
#
_symmetry.space_group_name_H-M   'P 1'
#
loop_
_entity.id
_entity.type
_entity.pdbx_description
1 polymer ?
#
loop_
_entity_poly.entity_id
_entity_poly.type
_entity_poly.pdbx_seq_one_letter_code
_entity_poly.pdbx_strand_id
1 'polypeptide(L)'
;MSYNGIGLKSAKGSSTSGHIQKSLASSGNEKYTRSLQHYKKRQAEALRTPQQVRSGKKDKSILLHLNKRNIELQVSEYRDVLEEQQAKDESLTDDVVDSKCNGLREKLLKEWEEEQRLSKAYKSRDKRVEGSIESGPEEKEQYDNRVNESET
;
A
#
# COMPACT_ATOMS: atom_id res chain seq x y z
N MET A 1 -13.91 -45.89 30.30
CA MET A 1 -13.12 -45.19 29.24
C MET A 1 -14.00 -44.05 28.74
N SER A 2 -13.44 -42.83 28.66
CA SER A 2 -14.11 -41.67 28.06
C SER A 2 -14.06 -41.74 26.53
N TYR A 3 -15.16 -41.46 25.85
CA TYR A 3 -15.24 -41.45 24.38
C TYR A 3 -14.65 -40.13 23.85
N ASN A 4 -13.74 -40.16 22.87
CA ASN A 4 -13.12 -38.97 22.27
C ASN A 4 -12.55 -37.94 23.28
N GLY A 5 -12.07 -38.40 24.44
CA GLY A 5 -11.57 -37.53 25.49
C GLY A 5 -12.64 -36.67 26.19
N ILE A 6 -13.93 -36.89 25.91
CA ILE A 6 -15.06 -36.17 26.53
C ILE A 6 -15.83 -37.07 27.49
N GLY A 7 -16.28 -36.48 28.61
CA GLY A 7 -17.09 -37.14 29.63
C GLY A 7 -16.34 -37.85 30.75
N LEU A 8 -17.01 -38.73 31.48
CA LEU A 8 -16.49 -39.35 32.70
C LEU A 8 -15.57 -40.55 32.41
N LYS A 9 -14.53 -40.72 33.24
CA LYS A 9 -13.60 -41.87 33.17
C LYS A 9 -14.31 -43.20 33.46
N SER A 10 -15.24 -43.17 34.42
CA SER A 10 -16.17 -44.24 34.80
C SER A 10 -17.44 -43.62 35.41
N ALA A 11 -18.59 -44.28 35.25
CA ALA A 11 -19.84 -43.87 35.91
C ALA A 11 -19.83 -44.18 37.43
N LYS A 12 -18.94 -45.07 37.88
CA LYS A 12 -18.77 -45.42 39.30
C LYS A 12 -18.30 -44.21 40.09
N GLY A 13 -19.01 -43.88 41.18
CA GLY A 13 -18.72 -42.72 42.03
C GLY A 13 -19.28 -41.39 41.51
N SER A 14 -19.92 -41.37 40.34
CA SER A 14 -20.60 -40.18 39.82
C SER A 14 -22.06 -40.07 40.26
N SER A 15 -22.64 -41.13 40.85
CA SER A 15 -24.07 -41.22 41.22
C SER A 15 -25.05 -40.94 40.07
N THR A 16 -24.61 -41.05 38.82
CA THR A 16 -25.42 -40.86 37.60
C THR A 16 -25.17 -41.99 36.61
N SER A 17 -25.95 -42.06 35.53
CA SER A 17 -25.80 -43.04 34.46
C SER A 17 -24.53 -42.86 33.62
N GLY A 18 -23.84 -41.72 33.73
CA GLY A 18 -22.71 -41.38 32.87
C GLY A 18 -23.09 -41.16 31.40
N HIS A 19 -24.37 -40.90 31.11
CA HIS A 19 -24.83 -40.61 29.75
C HIS A 19 -24.31 -39.25 29.28
N ILE A 20 -23.60 -39.25 28.14
CA ILE A 20 -23.00 -38.05 27.55
C ILE A 20 -23.76 -37.71 26.27
N GLN A 21 -24.31 -36.51 26.20
CA GLN A 21 -24.98 -36.00 25.00
C GLN A 21 -24.09 -35.00 24.28
N LYS A 22 -24.11 -35.04 22.95
CA LYS A 22 -23.48 -34.00 22.13
C LYS A 22 -24.34 -32.73 22.20
N SER A 23 -23.73 -31.60 22.58
CA SER A 23 -24.40 -30.30 22.54
C SER A 23 -24.75 -29.90 21.09
N LEU A 24 -26.02 -29.56 20.86
CA LEU A 24 -26.49 -29.04 19.57
C LEU A 24 -25.98 -27.63 19.28
N ALA A 25 -25.60 -26.86 20.30
CA ALA A 25 -24.96 -25.54 20.11
C ALA A 25 -23.54 -25.67 19.53
N SER A 26 -22.87 -26.81 19.75
CA SER A 26 -21.49 -27.03 19.30
C SER A 26 -21.38 -27.22 17.78
N SER A 27 -22.44 -27.62 17.08
CA SER A 27 -22.45 -27.76 15.61
C SER A 27 -22.54 -26.41 14.88
N GLY A 28 -22.91 -25.34 15.60
CA GLY A 28 -23.04 -24.00 15.07
C GLY A 28 -21.70 -23.28 14.92
N ASN A 29 -20.69 -23.59 15.73
CA ASN A 29 -19.49 -22.75 15.82
C ASN A 29 -18.70 -22.66 14.50
N GLU A 30 -18.54 -23.74 13.74
CA GLU A 30 -17.73 -23.71 12.52
C GLU A 30 -18.43 -22.98 11.35
N LYS A 31 -19.76 -23.14 11.22
CA LYS A 31 -20.56 -22.47 10.18
C LYS A 31 -20.91 -21.03 10.55
N TYR A 32 -21.19 -20.77 11.83
CA TYR A 32 -21.48 -19.44 12.36
C TYR A 32 -20.25 -18.56 12.37
N THR A 33 -19.07 -19.06 12.77
CA THR A 33 -17.83 -18.27 12.73
C THR A 33 -17.45 -17.89 11.31
N ARG A 34 -17.57 -18.82 10.34
CA ARG A 34 -17.32 -18.52 8.92
C ARG A 34 -18.31 -17.49 8.37
N SER A 35 -19.61 -17.64 8.65
CA SER A 35 -20.64 -16.67 8.26
C SER A 35 -20.41 -15.29 8.89
N LEU A 36 -20.07 -15.25 10.17
CA LEU A 36 -19.79 -14.01 10.91
C LEU A 36 -18.50 -13.34 10.41
N GLN A 37 -17.46 -14.11 10.08
CA GLN A 37 -16.24 -13.60 9.47
C GLN A 37 -16.50 -13.01 8.09
N HIS A 38 -17.29 -13.68 7.24
CA HIS A 38 -17.68 -13.14 5.95
C HIS A 38 -18.53 -11.88 6.07
N TYR A 39 -19.43 -11.81 7.06
CA TYR A 39 -20.21 -10.61 7.35
C TYR A 39 -19.33 -9.45 7.82
N LYS A 40 -18.43 -9.70 8.78
CA LYS A 40 -17.46 -8.71 9.28
C LYS A 40 -16.52 -8.21 8.18
N LYS A 41 -16.06 -9.10 7.30
CA LYS A 41 -15.22 -8.72 6.16
C LYS A 41 -15.97 -7.82 5.17
N ARG A 42 -17.23 -8.12 4.84
CA ARG A 42 -18.06 -7.26 3.98
C ARG A 42 -18.35 -5.90 4.61
N GLN A 43 -18.64 -5.86 5.92
CA GLN A 43 -18.78 -4.60 6.66
C GLN A 43 -17.49 -3.76 6.59
N ALA A 44 -16.33 -4.39 6.83
CA ALA A 44 -15.05 -3.71 6.74
C ALA A 44 -14.72 -3.22 5.31
N GLU A 45 -15.07 -3.99 4.28
CA GLU A 45 -14.92 -3.57 2.88
C GLU A 45 -15.88 -2.43 2.51
N ALA A 46 -17.11 -2.41 3.02
CA ALA A 46 -18.07 -1.33 2.80
C ALA A 46 -17.65 -0.01 3.48
N LEU A 47 -16.91 -0.09 4.58
CA LEU A 47 -16.37 1.05 5.30
C LEU A 47 -15.05 1.58 4.70
N ARG A 48 -14.42 0.83 3.78
CA ARG A 48 -13.23 1.31 3.09
C ARG A 48 -13.62 2.40 2.10
N THR A 49 -12.99 3.56 2.24
CA THR A 49 -13.15 4.63 1.26
C THR A 49 -12.51 4.21 -0.07
N PRO A 50 -13.03 4.66 -1.23
CA PRO A 50 -12.42 4.36 -2.52
C PRO A 50 -10.94 4.80 -2.60
N GLN A 51 -10.56 5.81 -1.81
CA GLN A 51 -9.17 6.24 -1.61
C GLN A 51 -8.28 5.13 -1.01
N GLN A 52 -8.77 4.40 -0.01
CA GLN A 52 -8.04 3.30 0.66
C GLN A 52 -7.97 2.02 -0.18
N VAL A 53 -8.95 1.80 -1.06
CA VAL A 53 -8.91 0.68 -2.02
C VAL A 53 -7.92 0.97 -3.16
N ARG A 54 -7.79 2.24 -3.56
CA ARG A 54 -6.89 2.71 -4.63
C ARG A 54 -5.48 3.04 -4.17
N SER A 55 -5.22 3.09 -2.86
CA SER A 55 -3.90 3.35 -2.28
C SER A 55 -2.96 2.13 -2.29
N GLY A 56 -3.26 1.10 -3.09
CA GLY A 56 -2.28 0.08 -3.45
C GLY A 56 -0.99 0.79 -3.87
N LYS A 57 0.12 0.44 -3.22
CA LYS A 57 1.43 1.08 -3.40
C LYS A 57 1.72 1.10 -4.90
N LYS A 58 1.55 2.27 -5.54
CA LYS A 58 1.81 2.42 -6.98
C LYS A 58 3.28 2.06 -7.22
N ASP A 59 3.53 1.18 -8.16
CA ASP A 59 4.90 0.77 -8.49
C ASP A 59 5.72 1.98 -8.93
N LYS A 60 6.81 2.23 -8.19
CA LYS A 60 7.67 3.40 -8.42
C LYS A 60 8.25 3.39 -9.83
N SER A 61 8.55 2.21 -10.40
CA SER A 61 9.03 2.05 -11.77
C SER A 61 8.01 2.58 -12.78
N ILE A 62 6.73 2.20 -12.65
CA ILE A 62 5.66 2.64 -13.55
C ILE A 62 5.52 4.17 -13.51
N LEU A 63 5.54 4.77 -12.32
CA LEU A 63 5.46 6.22 -12.18
C LEU A 63 6.63 6.95 -12.86
N LEU A 64 7.85 6.44 -12.72
CA LEU A 64 9.03 7.00 -13.40
C LEU A 64 8.90 6.91 -14.92
N HIS A 65 8.41 5.77 -15.44
CA HIS A 65 8.21 5.60 -16.88
C HIS A 65 7.12 6.52 -17.43
N LEU A 66 6.02 6.73 -16.69
CA LEU A 66 4.96 7.65 -17.10
C LEU A 66 5.48 9.09 -17.19
N ASN A 67 6.28 9.53 -16.21
CA ASN A 67 6.87 10.87 -16.26
C ASN A 67 7.82 11.04 -17.44
N LYS A 68 8.72 10.06 -17.69
CA LYS A 68 9.60 10.08 -18.87
C LYS A 68 8.81 10.09 -20.18
N ARG A 69 7.75 9.30 -20.26
CA ARG A 69 6.87 9.26 -21.44
C ARG A 69 6.19 10.60 -21.67
N ASN A 70 5.74 11.28 -20.61
CA ASN A 70 5.13 12.61 -20.74
C ASN A 70 6.12 13.62 -21.32
N ILE A 71 7.39 13.59 -20.89
CA ILE A 71 8.43 14.47 -21.45
C ILE A 71 8.64 14.17 -22.94
N GLU A 72 8.80 12.90 -23.32
CA GLU A 72 8.99 12.53 -24.74
C GLU A 72 7.75 12.84 -25.59
N LEU A 73 6.55 12.73 -25.02
CA LEU A 73 5.30 13.09 -25.68
C LEU A 73 5.26 14.60 -25.98
N GLN A 74 5.62 15.44 -25.00
CA GLN A 74 5.71 16.89 -25.21
C GLN A 74 6.77 17.27 -26.25
N VAL A 75 7.91 16.58 -26.27
CA VAL A 75 8.94 16.78 -27.30
C VAL A 75 8.43 16.34 -28.68
N SER A 76 7.68 15.24 -28.76
CA SER A 76 7.07 14.77 -30.01
C SER A 76 6.04 15.78 -30.54
N GLU A 77 5.13 16.26 -29.69
CA GLU A 77 4.15 17.27 -30.08
C GLU A 77 4.84 18.56 -30.56
N TYR A 78 5.92 18.97 -29.89
CA TYR A 78 6.70 20.13 -30.30
C TYR A 78 7.40 19.93 -31.64
N ARG A 79 7.91 18.71 -31.89
CA ARG A 79 8.50 18.34 -33.17
C ARG A 79 7.48 18.46 -34.29
N ASP A 80 6.27 17.93 -34.11
CA ASP A 80 5.19 18.01 -35.10
C ASP A 80 4.89 19.48 -35.46
N VAL A 81 4.83 20.36 -34.46
CA VAL A 81 4.65 21.81 -34.67
C VAL A 81 5.80 22.45 -35.44
N LEU A 82 7.04 22.05 -35.16
CA LEU A 82 8.21 22.55 -35.87
C LEU A 82 8.28 22.05 -37.32
N GLU A 83 7.88 20.80 -37.58
CA GLU A 83 7.83 20.24 -38.92
C GLU A 83 6.74 20.93 -39.78
N GLU A 84 5.58 21.26 -39.19
CA GLU A 84 4.57 22.09 -39.87
C GLU A 84 5.07 23.51 -40.17
N GLN A 85 5.93 24.08 -39.32
CA GLN A 85 6.55 25.39 -39.55
C GLN A 85 7.65 25.31 -40.60
N GLN A 86 8.43 24.23 -40.62
CA GLN A 86 9.44 23.95 -41.62
C GLN A 86 8.84 23.86 -43.03
N ALA A 87 7.62 23.35 -43.16
CA ALA A 87 6.90 23.36 -44.43
C ALA A 87 6.54 24.77 -44.94
N LYS A 88 6.56 25.79 -44.06
CA LYS A 88 6.24 27.20 -44.37
C LYS A 88 7.48 28.09 -44.45
N ASP A 89 8.55 27.71 -43.77
CA ASP A 89 9.78 28.48 -43.62
C ASP A 89 11.00 27.57 -43.91
N GLU A 90 11.61 27.76 -45.08
CA GLU A 90 12.81 27.03 -45.53
C GLU A 90 14.04 27.26 -44.64
N SER A 91 14.02 28.24 -43.74
CA SER A 91 15.13 28.46 -42.79
C SER A 91 15.17 27.46 -41.63
N LEU A 92 14.08 26.72 -41.41
CA LEU A 92 14.06 25.60 -40.47
C LEU A 92 14.63 24.36 -41.14
N THR A 93 15.91 24.08 -40.92
CA THR A 93 16.50 22.79 -41.30
C THR A 93 16.25 21.73 -40.23
N ASP A 94 16.33 20.45 -40.60
CA ASP A 94 16.19 19.32 -39.69
C ASP A 94 17.11 19.43 -38.46
N ASP A 95 18.35 19.89 -38.66
CA ASP A 95 19.33 20.11 -37.58
C ASP A 95 18.84 21.15 -36.55
N VAL A 96 18.16 22.20 -37.02
CA VAL A 96 17.60 23.25 -36.15
C VAL A 96 16.39 22.72 -35.38
N VAL A 97 15.56 21.89 -36.02
CA VAL A 97 14.42 21.22 -35.37
C VAL A 97 14.92 20.29 -34.27
N ASP A 98 15.91 19.45 -34.55
CA ASP A 98 16.51 18.55 -33.57
C ASP A 98 17.16 19.30 -32.42
N SER A 99 17.87 20.40 -32.70
CA SER A 99 18.48 21.26 -31.67
C SER A 99 17.42 21.86 -30.74
N LYS A 100 16.31 22.38 -31.30
CA LYS A 100 15.18 22.92 -30.52
C LYS A 100 14.50 21.84 -29.67
N CYS A 101 14.30 20.65 -30.24
CA CYS A 101 13.71 19.51 -29.52
C CYS A 101 14.60 19.02 -28.38
N ASN A 102 15.92 18.95 -28.59
CA ASN A 102 16.88 18.61 -27.55
C ASN A 102 16.90 19.66 -26.44
N GLY A 103 16.89 20.94 -26.79
CA GLY A 103 16.79 22.02 -25.80
C GLY A 103 15.52 21.93 -24.95
N LEU A 104 14.38 21.59 -25.55
CA LEU A 104 13.13 21.34 -24.82
C LEU A 104 13.24 20.12 -23.91
N ARG A 105 13.82 19.01 -24.40
CA ARG A 105 14.04 17.78 -23.62
C ARG A 105 14.88 18.06 -22.37
N GLU A 106 16.00 18.76 -22.51
CA GLU A 106 16.88 19.11 -21.39
C GLU A 106 16.18 19.99 -20.36
N LYS A 107 15.41 20.99 -20.82
CA LYS A 107 14.64 21.87 -19.95
C LYS A 107 13.62 21.09 -19.11
N LEU A 108 12.80 20.25 -19.74
CA LEU A 108 11.77 19.46 -19.06
C LEU A 108 12.36 18.45 -18.09
N LEU A 109 13.50 17.82 -18.43
CA LEU A 109 14.21 16.93 -17.52
C LEU A 109 14.70 17.65 -16.27
N LYS A 110 15.24 18.87 -16.43
CA LYS A 110 15.71 19.68 -15.32
C LYS A 110 14.57 20.13 -14.41
N GLU A 111 13.46 20.61 -15.00
CA GLU A 111 12.25 20.96 -14.25
C GLU A 111 11.73 19.76 -13.45
N TRP A 112 11.67 18.58 -14.08
CA TRP A 112 11.27 17.35 -13.40
C TRP A 112 12.21 16.97 -12.25
N GLU A 113 13.53 17.10 -12.42
CA GLU A 113 14.49 16.82 -11.35
C GLU A 113 14.37 17.81 -10.18
N GLU A 114 14.15 19.10 -10.47
CA GLU A 114 13.90 20.13 -9.46
C GLU A 114 12.60 19.87 -8.68
N GLU A 115 11.52 19.47 -9.37
CA GLU A 115 10.27 19.04 -8.72
C GLU A 115 10.49 17.82 -7.82
N GLN A 116 11.25 16.82 -8.27
CA GLN A 116 11.59 15.66 -7.44
C GLN A 116 12.40 16.07 -6.21
N ARG A 117 13.32 17.01 -6.35
CA ARG A 117 14.12 17.54 -5.24
C ARG A 117 13.24 18.29 -4.23
N LEU A 118 12.37 19.18 -4.69
CA LEU A 118 11.44 19.95 -3.86
C LEU A 118 10.46 19.03 -3.11
N SER A 119 9.90 18.04 -3.80
CA SER A 119 8.98 17.06 -3.22
C SER A 119 9.65 16.21 -2.12
N LYS A 120 10.93 15.86 -2.28
CA LYS A 120 11.69 15.14 -1.25
C LYS A 120 12.07 16.04 -0.07
N ALA A 121 12.42 17.30 -0.34
CA ALA A 121 12.82 18.26 0.69
C ALA A 121 11.63 18.67 1.59
N TYR A 122 10.43 18.81 1.02
CA TYR A 122 9.24 19.24 1.75
C TYR A 122 8.27 18.08 2.00
N LYS A 123 8.30 17.53 3.22
CA LYS A 123 7.24 16.62 3.72
C LYS A 123 6.18 17.42 4.47
N SER A 124 4.92 17.34 4.02
CA SER A 124 3.79 17.96 4.71
C SER A 124 3.69 17.49 6.16
N ARG A 125 3.16 18.35 7.03
CA ARG A 125 2.98 18.07 8.46
C ARG A 125 2.19 16.79 8.69
N ASP A 126 1.10 16.59 7.93
CA ASP A 126 0.24 15.40 8.05
C ASP A 126 0.99 14.09 7.76
N LYS A 127 1.84 14.06 6.72
CA LYS A 127 2.70 12.89 6.42
C LYS A 127 3.75 12.63 7.49
N ARG A 128 4.19 13.67 8.21
CA ARG A 128 5.15 13.53 9.32
C ARG A 128 4.50 12.88 10.53
N VAL A 129 3.25 13.24 10.81
CA VAL A 129 2.44 12.67 11.90
C VAL A 129 2.08 11.21 11.60
N GLU A 130 1.72 10.88 10.36
CA GLU A 130 1.40 9.51 9.95
C GLU A 130 2.61 8.56 10.09
N GLY A 131 3.81 9.02 9.68
CA GLY A 131 5.06 8.25 9.87
C GLY A 131 5.45 8.04 11.33
N SER A 132 5.10 8.96 12.24
CA SER A 132 5.30 8.78 13.69
C SER A 132 4.28 7.83 14.34
N ILE A 133 3.15 7.57 13.68
CA ILE A 133 2.13 6.61 14.12
C ILE A 133 2.46 5.20 13.61
N GLU A 134 3.09 5.08 12.43
CA GLU A 134 3.62 3.81 11.91
C GLU A 134 4.84 3.30 12.70
N SER A 135 5.64 4.19 13.30
CA SER A 135 6.59 3.85 14.37
C SER A 135 5.87 3.63 15.71
N GLY A 136 4.93 2.67 15.72
CA GLY A 136 4.33 2.13 16.94
C GLY A 136 5.38 1.40 17.82
N PRO A 137 5.00 0.95 19.03
CA PRO A 137 5.80 0.92 20.27
C PRO A 137 7.03 -0.01 20.35
N GLU A 138 7.66 -0.39 19.25
CA GLU A 138 8.85 -1.26 19.27
C GLU A 138 10.13 -0.54 19.76
N GLU A 139 10.24 0.78 19.60
CA GLU A 139 11.39 1.54 20.13
C GLU A 139 11.31 1.84 21.64
N LYS A 140 10.12 1.76 22.26
CA LYS A 140 9.98 1.97 23.72
C LYS A 140 10.46 0.77 24.53
N GLU A 141 10.22 -0.47 24.06
CA GLU A 141 10.69 -1.67 24.75
C GLU A 141 12.22 -1.81 24.77
N GLN A 142 12.92 -1.33 23.72
CA GLN A 142 14.39 -1.37 23.70
C GLN A 142 15.05 -0.33 24.62
N TYR A 143 14.35 0.73 24.99
CA TYR A 143 14.86 1.73 25.93
C TYR A 143 14.64 1.26 27.39
N ASP A 144 13.46 0.70 27.69
CA ASP A 144 13.14 0.20 29.04
C ASP A 144 13.98 -1.04 29.43
N ASN A 145 14.33 -1.92 28.48
CA ASN A 145 15.22 -3.05 28.76
C ASN A 145 16.67 -2.62 29.02
N ARG A 146 17.12 -1.51 28.43
CA ARG A 146 18.51 -1.02 28.61
C ARG A 146 18.73 -0.32 29.95
N VAL A 147 17.66 0.21 30.55
CA VAL A 147 17.70 0.85 31.88
C VAL A 147 17.72 -0.21 33.00
N ASN A 148 16.98 -1.31 32.83
CA ASN A 148 16.92 -2.39 33.83
C ASN A 148 18.19 -3.27 33.92
N GLU A 149 19.04 -3.29 32.89
CA GLU A 149 20.33 -4.00 32.93
C GLU A 149 21.47 -3.19 33.57
N SER A 150 21.24 -1.89 33.84
CA SER A 150 22.23 -1.01 34.49
C SER A 150 22.06 -0.88 36.00
N GLU A 151 21.03 -1.52 36.58
CA GLU A 151 20.71 -1.47 38.01
C GLU A 151 20.90 -2.81 38.75
N THR A 152 21.58 -3.79 38.12
CA THR A 152 22.04 -5.05 38.74
C THR A 152 23.56 -5.16 38.79
#